data_AF-A0A2D6L8T4-F1
#
_entry.id   AF-A0A2D6L8T4-F1
#
_cell.length_a   1.000
_cell.length_b   1.000
_cell.length_c   1.000
_cell.angle_alpha   90.00
_cell.angle_beta   90.00
_cell.angle_gamma   90.00
#
_symmetry.space_group_name_H-M   'P 1'
#
loop_
_entity.id
_entity.type
_entity.pdbx_description
1 polymer ?
#
loop_
_entity_poly.entity_id
_entity_poly.type
_entity_poly.pdbx_seq_one_letter_code
_entity_poly.pdbx_strand_id
1 'polypeptide(L)'
;MGHGKLGKQKRKGWQIKDLKRGFEKFYEIHGHYPASHEIDTFEHLPSSRSIQRKFGGLVRIREELGLSTSFDLRAGEHSSKRAKEINARAHKIEKEIHDYLVGIFGIEFVHREHFFTDDRRTRTDFFVYCENGNFSVDVFFPKNKRNLTGCLNSKMRTYKNISMLQYPVIFLQMNSEMSDEEVCETLARKKNKLHKYQRVMNLGEFKEFCEERNSQHATLNQ
;
A
#
# COMPACT_ATOMS: atom_id res chain seq x y z
N MET A 1 4.91 -29.44 -30.68
CA MET A 1 3.87 -28.80 -31.52
C MET A 1 3.89 -27.30 -31.24
N GLY A 2 4.25 -26.49 -32.23
CA GLY A 2 4.51 -25.06 -32.05
C GLY A 2 3.23 -24.26 -31.86
N HIS A 3 3.15 -23.51 -30.76
CA HIS A 3 2.13 -22.48 -30.59
C HIS A 3 2.42 -21.34 -31.58
N GLY A 4 1.66 -21.33 -32.67
CA GLY A 4 1.66 -20.28 -33.69
C GLY A 4 1.38 -18.92 -33.06
N LYS A 5 2.32 -18.00 -33.23
CA LYS A 5 2.12 -16.57 -32.96
C LYS A 5 1.03 -16.06 -33.90
N LEU A 6 -0.19 -15.90 -33.40
CA LEU A 6 -1.24 -15.13 -34.08
C LEU A 6 -0.69 -13.74 -34.40
N GLY A 7 -0.56 -13.45 -35.69
CA GLY A 7 -0.04 -12.20 -36.21
C GLY A 7 -0.81 -11.01 -35.63
N LYS A 8 -0.07 -10.01 -35.15
CA LYS A 8 -0.62 -8.73 -34.72
C LYS A 8 -1.27 -8.04 -35.92
N GLN A 9 -2.56 -8.25 -36.11
CA GLN A 9 -3.40 -7.36 -36.92
C GLN A 9 -3.14 -5.94 -36.40
N LYS A 10 -2.68 -5.03 -37.26
CA LYS A 10 -2.54 -3.60 -36.94
C LYS A 10 -3.92 -3.09 -36.52
N ARG A 11 -4.21 -3.10 -35.22
CA ARG A 11 -5.43 -2.49 -34.67
C ARG A 11 -5.43 -1.05 -35.17
N LYS A 12 -6.51 -0.67 -35.90
CA LYS A 12 -6.81 0.70 -36.30
C LYS A 12 -6.50 1.60 -35.10
N GLY A 13 -5.67 2.62 -35.28
CA GLY A 13 -5.24 3.45 -34.17
C GLY A 13 -6.47 4.05 -33.49
N TRP A 14 -6.59 3.87 -32.17
CA TRP A 14 -7.61 4.53 -31.35
C TRP A 14 -7.70 6.01 -31.70
N GLN A 15 -8.92 6.51 -31.89
CA GLN A 15 -9.22 7.92 -32.07
C GLN A 15 -9.83 8.51 -30.80
N ILE A 16 -9.86 9.84 -30.70
CA ILE A 16 -10.54 10.56 -29.61
C ILE A 16 -12.00 10.14 -29.46
N LYS A 17 -12.71 9.89 -30.57
CA LYS A 17 -14.11 9.43 -30.55
C LYS A 17 -14.27 8.04 -29.90
N ASP A 18 -13.32 7.15 -30.15
CA ASP A 18 -13.31 5.82 -29.53
C ASP A 18 -13.06 5.90 -28.02
N LEU A 19 -12.16 6.80 -27.61
CA LEU A 19 -11.91 7.09 -26.21
C LEU A 19 -13.13 7.68 -25.53
N LYS A 20 -13.82 8.63 -26.16
CA LYS A 20 -15.06 9.24 -25.64
C LYS A 20 -16.08 8.16 -25.30
N ARG A 21 -16.39 7.28 -26.27
CA ARG A 21 -17.34 6.18 -26.09
C ARG A 21 -16.91 5.22 -24.98
N GLY A 22 -15.60 4.91 -24.88
CA GLY A 22 -15.09 4.05 -23.81
C GLY A 22 -15.20 4.70 -22.42
N PHE A 23 -14.94 6.00 -22.31
CA PHE A 23 -15.07 6.75 -21.06
C PHE A 23 -16.53 6.91 -20.64
N GLU A 24 -17.44 7.18 -21.58
CA GLU A 24 -18.89 7.23 -21.34
C GLU A 24 -19.41 5.89 -20.86
N LYS A 25 -19.05 4.80 -21.55
CA LYS A 25 -19.44 3.44 -21.12
C LYS A 25 -18.91 3.10 -19.73
N PHE A 26 -17.69 3.51 -19.40
CA PHE A 26 -17.16 3.33 -18.04
C PHE A 26 -17.97 4.13 -17.02
N TYR A 27 -18.34 5.38 -17.35
CA TYR A 27 -19.15 6.24 -16.48
C TYR A 27 -20.55 5.68 -16.25
N GLU A 28 -21.19 5.14 -17.29
CA GLU A 28 -22.50 4.47 -17.16
C GLU A 28 -22.47 3.29 -16.18
N ILE A 29 -21.38 2.54 -16.17
CA ILE A 29 -21.23 1.33 -15.33
C ILE A 29 -20.83 1.71 -13.89
N HIS A 30 -19.89 2.65 -13.73
CA HIS A 30 -19.23 2.91 -12.45
C HIS A 30 -19.62 4.24 -11.80
N GLY A 31 -20.35 5.11 -12.50
CA GLY A 31 -20.76 6.43 -12.03
C GLY A 31 -19.63 7.45 -11.92
N HIS A 32 -18.43 7.14 -12.44
CA HIS A 32 -17.28 8.06 -12.47
C HIS A 32 -16.39 7.77 -13.68
N TYR A 33 -15.50 8.71 -14.03
CA TYR A 33 -14.52 8.47 -15.10
C TYR A 33 -13.32 7.65 -14.62
N PRO A 34 -12.73 6.79 -15.47
CA PRO A 34 -11.73 5.83 -15.06
C PRO A 34 -10.38 6.49 -14.76
N ALA A 35 -9.72 6.06 -13.68
CA ALA A 35 -8.32 6.32 -13.39
C ALA A 35 -7.40 5.41 -14.22
N SER A 36 -6.10 5.72 -14.28
CA SER A 36 -5.15 5.00 -15.15
C SER A 36 -5.16 3.47 -14.99
N HIS A 37 -5.36 2.97 -13.78
CA HIS A 37 -5.37 1.54 -13.52
C HIS A 37 -6.67 0.86 -13.96
N GLU A 38 -7.79 1.56 -13.86
CA GLU A 38 -9.11 1.07 -14.29
C GLU A 38 -9.18 1.02 -15.82
N ILE A 39 -8.52 1.97 -16.49
CA ILE A 39 -8.32 1.94 -17.94
C ILE A 39 -7.56 0.68 -18.38
N ASP A 40 -6.52 0.29 -17.64
CA ASP A 40 -5.72 -0.89 -17.99
C ASP A 40 -6.49 -2.21 -17.81
N THR A 41 -7.57 -2.20 -17.03
CA THR A 41 -8.45 -3.36 -16.78
C THR A 41 -9.77 -3.32 -17.56
N PHE A 42 -10.10 -2.22 -18.22
CA PHE A 42 -11.39 -2.04 -18.89
C PHE A 42 -11.31 -2.36 -20.38
N GLU A 43 -12.10 -3.35 -20.82
CA GLU A 43 -12.02 -3.92 -22.17
C GLU A 43 -12.25 -2.90 -23.30
N HIS A 44 -13.09 -1.89 -23.05
CA HIS A 44 -13.47 -0.91 -24.07
C HIS A 44 -12.52 0.30 -24.14
N LEU A 45 -11.36 0.23 -23.46
CA LEU A 45 -10.34 1.25 -23.52
C LEU A 45 -8.97 0.66 -23.90
N PRO A 46 -8.12 1.44 -24.58
CA PRO A 46 -6.71 1.08 -24.73
C PRO A 46 -5.99 1.22 -23.40
N SER A 47 -4.81 0.60 -23.29
CA SER A 47 -3.98 0.78 -22.09
C SER A 47 -3.67 2.25 -21.82
N SER A 48 -3.59 2.60 -20.53
CA SER A 48 -3.28 3.94 -20.04
C SER A 48 -1.99 4.50 -20.64
N ARG A 49 -1.00 3.62 -20.87
CA ARG A 49 0.26 3.97 -21.54
C ARG A 49 0.10 4.29 -23.02
N SER A 50 -0.79 3.58 -23.72
CA SER A 50 -1.11 3.88 -25.13
C SER A 50 -1.80 5.23 -25.24
N ILE A 51 -2.70 5.52 -24.29
CA ILE A 51 -3.34 6.82 -24.15
C ILE A 51 -2.30 7.92 -23.94
N GLN A 52 -1.42 7.76 -22.94
CA GLN A 52 -0.40 8.75 -22.62
C GLN A 52 0.51 9.06 -23.81
N ARG A 53 0.97 8.04 -24.53
CA ARG A 53 1.88 8.21 -25.68
C ARG A 53 1.23 8.92 -26.87
N LYS A 54 -0.06 8.70 -27.12
CA LYS A 54 -0.76 9.23 -28.31
C LYS A 54 -1.46 10.56 -28.05
N PHE A 55 -1.96 10.77 -26.85
CA PHE A 55 -2.88 11.87 -26.53
C PHE A 55 -2.38 12.75 -25.37
N GLY A 56 -1.15 12.56 -24.90
CA GLY A 56 -0.54 13.42 -23.88
C GLY A 56 -0.99 13.15 -22.44
N GLY A 57 -1.83 12.14 -22.20
CA GLY A 57 -2.24 11.71 -20.85
C GLY A 57 -3.73 11.91 -20.58
N LEU A 58 -4.18 11.43 -19.41
CA LEU A 58 -5.60 11.39 -19.06
C LEU A 58 -6.19 12.76 -18.76
N VAL A 59 -5.41 13.66 -18.19
CA VAL A 59 -5.86 15.02 -17.88
C VAL A 59 -6.24 15.74 -19.18
N ARG A 60 -5.33 15.75 -20.16
CA ARG A 60 -5.56 16.36 -21.48
C ARG A 60 -6.76 15.76 -22.22
N ILE A 61 -6.94 14.43 -22.17
CA ILE A 61 -8.13 13.80 -22.77
C ILE A 61 -9.41 14.24 -22.07
N ARG A 62 -9.42 14.28 -20.74
CA ARG A 62 -10.64 14.68 -20.01
C ARG A 62 -11.01 16.13 -20.31
N GLU A 63 -10.01 17.01 -20.41
CA GLU A 63 -10.17 18.40 -20.85
C GLU A 63 -10.75 18.46 -22.28
N GLU A 64 -10.15 17.74 -23.23
CA GLU A 64 -10.58 17.71 -24.63
C GLU A 64 -11.99 17.11 -24.82
N LEU A 65 -12.38 16.20 -23.93
CA LEU A 65 -13.71 15.59 -23.92
C LEU A 65 -14.75 16.43 -23.14
N GLY A 66 -14.35 17.53 -22.49
CA GLY A 66 -15.25 18.39 -21.73
C GLY A 66 -15.86 17.71 -20.49
N LEU A 67 -15.18 16.72 -19.92
CA LEU A 67 -15.68 15.91 -18.81
C LEU A 67 -15.55 16.68 -17.48
N SER A 68 -16.61 17.40 -17.09
CA SER A 68 -16.61 18.43 -16.05
C SER A 68 -16.44 17.95 -14.59
N THR A 69 -16.40 16.65 -14.31
CA THR A 69 -16.44 16.09 -12.93
C THR A 69 -15.07 15.88 -12.27
N SER A 70 -14.17 16.88 -12.38
CA SER A 70 -12.77 16.88 -11.93
C SER A 70 -11.78 16.20 -12.90
N PHE A 71 -11.08 17.04 -13.67
CA PHE A 71 -10.06 16.62 -14.64
C PHE A 71 -8.89 15.88 -13.94
N ASP A 72 -8.60 16.24 -12.69
CA ASP A 72 -7.59 15.59 -11.86
C ASP A 72 -8.18 14.94 -10.61
N LEU A 73 -8.28 13.61 -10.62
CA LEU A 73 -8.66 12.80 -9.45
C LEU A 73 -7.58 12.83 -8.34
N ARG A 74 -6.47 13.55 -8.55
CA ARG A 74 -5.38 13.77 -7.59
C ARG A 74 -5.45 15.14 -6.90
N ALA A 75 -6.34 16.04 -7.33
CA ALA A 75 -6.44 17.39 -6.76
C ALA A 75 -7.86 17.69 -6.25
N GLY A 76 -7.98 18.61 -5.29
CA GLY A 76 -9.26 19.13 -4.79
C GLY A 76 -9.99 18.24 -3.77
N GLU A 77 -11.32 18.36 -3.75
CA GLU A 77 -12.23 17.79 -2.74
C GLU A 77 -12.17 16.26 -2.63
N HIS A 78 -12.01 15.56 -3.76
CA HIS A 78 -11.84 14.10 -3.77
C HIS A 78 -10.57 13.63 -3.04
N SER A 79 -9.47 14.39 -3.16
CA SER A 79 -8.22 14.09 -2.45
C SER A 79 -8.37 14.34 -0.95
N SER A 80 -9.08 15.41 -0.57
CA SER A 80 -9.34 15.76 0.83
C SER A 80 -10.25 14.75 1.52
N LYS A 81 -11.37 14.36 0.89
CA LYS A 81 -12.29 13.35 1.44
C LYS A 81 -11.60 11.99 1.61
N ARG A 82 -10.83 11.56 0.61
CA ARG A 82 -10.04 10.31 0.70
C ARG A 82 -9.00 10.38 1.82
N ALA A 83 -8.31 11.50 1.98
CA ALA A 83 -7.34 11.69 3.05
C ALA A 83 -8.01 11.63 4.44
N LYS A 84 -9.17 12.27 4.60
CA LYS A 84 -9.95 12.21 5.85
C LYS A 84 -10.36 10.78 6.21
N GLU A 85 -10.89 10.02 5.25
CA GLU A 85 -11.29 8.63 5.46
C GLU A 85 -10.09 7.73 5.79
N ILE A 86 -8.95 7.93 5.12
CA ILE A 86 -7.72 7.19 5.39
C ILE A 86 -7.20 7.52 6.79
N ASN A 87 -7.17 8.79 7.19
CA ASN A 87 -6.67 9.22 8.50
C ASN A 87 -7.55 8.71 9.64
N ALA A 88 -8.88 8.80 9.49
CA ALA A 88 -9.80 8.26 10.49
C ALA A 88 -9.61 6.74 10.67
N ARG A 89 -9.43 6.00 9.57
CA ARG A 89 -9.14 4.57 9.61
C ARG A 89 -7.78 4.27 10.24
N ALA A 90 -6.74 5.03 9.87
CA ALA A 90 -5.39 4.87 10.40
C ALA A 90 -5.38 5.05 11.92
N HIS A 91 -6.00 6.11 12.44
CA HIS A 91 -6.08 6.33 13.89
C HIS A 91 -6.81 5.22 14.64
N LYS A 92 -7.91 4.68 14.07
CA LYS A 92 -8.62 3.55 14.69
C LYS A 92 -7.72 2.31 14.76
N ILE A 93 -7.02 2.00 13.68
CA ILE A 93 -6.12 0.85 13.57
C ILE A 93 -4.91 1.00 14.51
N GLU A 94 -4.29 2.18 14.52
CA GLU A 94 -3.18 2.47 15.43
C GLU A 94 -3.60 2.30 16.88
N LYS A 95 -4.80 2.79 17.25
CA LYS A 95 -5.32 2.58 18.60
C LYS A 95 -5.51 1.09 18.92
N GLU A 96 -6.10 0.32 18.01
CA GLU A 96 -6.29 -1.12 18.21
C GLU A 96 -4.96 -1.86 18.44
N ILE A 97 -3.95 -1.56 17.63
CA ILE A 97 -2.61 -2.15 17.78
C ILE A 97 -1.92 -1.68 19.06
N HIS A 98 -2.06 -0.41 19.41
CA HIS A 98 -1.55 0.12 20.67
C HIS A 98 -2.15 -0.61 21.87
N ASP A 99 -3.48 -0.71 21.94
CA ASP A 99 -4.19 -1.35 23.03
C ASP A 99 -3.82 -2.84 23.13
N TYR A 100 -3.65 -3.52 21.99
CA TYR A 100 -3.14 -4.88 21.94
C TYR A 100 -1.70 -4.99 22.49
N LEU A 101 -0.79 -4.17 22.00
CA LEU A 101 0.62 -4.18 22.43
C LEU A 101 0.75 -3.88 23.93
N VAL A 102 0.01 -2.89 24.44
CA VAL A 102 -0.03 -2.56 25.87
C VAL A 102 -0.58 -3.73 26.69
N GLY A 103 -1.59 -4.43 26.17
CA GLY A 103 -2.15 -5.61 26.83
C GLY A 103 -1.17 -6.78 26.95
N ILE A 104 -0.20 -6.89 26.03
CA ILE A 104 0.81 -7.96 26.04
C ILE A 104 2.07 -7.54 26.81
N PHE A 105 2.60 -6.35 26.53
CA PHE A 105 3.92 -5.92 27.00
C PHE A 105 3.88 -4.94 28.17
N GLY A 106 2.73 -4.29 28.44
CA GLY A 106 2.62 -3.20 29.41
C GLY A 106 2.84 -1.82 28.78
N ILE A 107 2.26 -0.79 29.39
CA ILE A 107 2.25 0.58 28.84
C ILE A 107 3.64 1.22 28.86
N GLU A 108 4.45 0.88 29.86
CA GLU A 108 5.82 1.39 30.01
C GLU A 108 6.76 0.87 28.92
N PHE A 109 6.38 -0.22 28.25
CA PHE A 109 7.20 -0.91 27.26
C PHE A 109 6.77 -0.64 25.82
N VAL A 110 5.71 0.15 25.61
CA VAL A 110 5.15 0.47 24.28
C VAL A 110 5.21 1.97 24.03
N HIS A 111 6.15 2.40 23.20
CA HIS A 111 6.33 3.80 22.86
C HIS A 111 5.70 4.11 21.50
N ARG A 112 4.86 5.13 21.45
CA ARG A 112 4.31 5.66 20.18
C ARG A 112 5.30 6.62 19.54
N GLU A 113 5.34 6.65 18.22
CA GLU A 113 6.09 7.65 17.43
C GLU A 113 7.59 7.75 17.78
N HIS A 114 8.26 6.60 18.00
CA HIS A 114 9.69 6.59 18.37
C HIS A 114 10.59 7.07 17.23
N PHE A 115 11.49 8.00 17.53
CA PHE A 115 12.46 8.57 16.60
C PHE A 115 13.80 7.85 16.69
N PHE A 116 14.36 7.43 15.55
CA PHE A 116 15.67 6.78 15.49
C PHE A 116 16.84 7.78 15.45
N THR A 117 16.55 9.03 15.13
CA THR A 117 17.52 10.11 14.91
C THR A 117 16.97 11.44 15.43
N ASP A 118 17.87 12.34 15.86
CA ASP A 118 17.52 13.67 16.37
C ASP A 118 16.90 14.59 15.31
N ASP A 119 16.91 14.19 14.03
CA ASP A 119 16.34 14.97 12.92
C ASP A 119 14.80 15.02 12.94
N ARG A 120 14.14 14.24 13.83
CA ARG A 120 12.69 14.15 14.01
C ARG A 120 11.90 13.81 12.74
N ARG A 121 12.55 13.34 11.68
CA ARG A 121 11.90 13.08 10.38
C ARG A 121 11.47 11.65 10.22
N THR A 122 12.19 10.72 10.83
CA THR A 122 11.93 9.29 10.70
C THR A 122 11.49 8.72 12.03
N ARG A 123 10.22 8.32 12.06
CA ARG A 123 9.58 7.68 13.21
C ARG A 123 8.92 6.38 12.80
N THR A 124 8.86 5.45 13.72
CA THR A 124 7.99 4.27 13.63
C THR A 124 6.68 4.55 14.38
N ASP A 125 5.61 3.83 14.05
CA ASP A 125 4.32 4.02 14.73
C ASP A 125 4.42 3.54 16.18
N PHE A 126 5.06 2.39 16.39
CA PHE A 126 5.34 1.83 17.71
C PHE A 126 6.76 1.31 17.84
N PHE A 127 7.35 1.50 19.01
CA PHE A 127 8.55 0.83 19.45
C PHE A 127 8.26 0.04 20.71
N VAL A 128 8.60 -1.24 20.69
CA VAL A 128 8.31 -2.17 21.79
C VAL A 128 9.62 -2.57 22.43
N TYR A 129 9.73 -2.31 23.72
CA TYR A 129 10.80 -2.81 24.57
C TYR A 129 10.42 -4.20 25.06
N CYS A 130 11.27 -5.19 24.79
CA CYS A 130 11.07 -6.53 25.35
C CYS A 130 12.42 -7.18 25.61
N GLU A 131 12.48 -8.03 26.65
CA GLU A 131 13.71 -8.69 27.05
C GLU A 131 14.32 -9.53 25.93
N ASN A 132 13.46 -10.16 25.12
CA ASN A 132 13.88 -10.99 24.01
C ASN A 132 14.33 -10.20 22.78
N GLY A 133 14.40 -8.87 22.87
CA GLY A 133 14.94 -7.99 21.84
C GLY A 133 13.88 -7.05 21.29
N ASN A 134 14.11 -5.76 21.53
CA ASN A 134 13.24 -4.67 21.09
C ASN A 134 12.99 -4.70 19.58
N PHE A 135 11.83 -4.22 19.17
CA PHE A 135 11.45 -4.14 17.76
C PHE A 135 10.56 -2.94 17.48
N SER A 136 10.49 -2.56 16.21
CA SER A 136 9.69 -1.45 15.71
C SER A 136 8.52 -1.99 14.88
N VAL A 137 7.37 -1.33 14.96
CA VAL A 137 6.16 -1.70 14.23
C VAL A 137 5.65 -0.48 13.48
N ASP A 138 5.52 -0.63 12.17
CA ASP A 138 5.06 0.41 11.28
C ASP A 138 3.83 -0.09 10.51
N VAL A 139 2.67 0.42 10.91
CA VAL A 139 1.34 -0.08 10.57
C VAL A 139 0.86 0.56 9.28
N PHE A 140 0.15 -0.22 8.46
CA PHE A 140 -0.49 0.32 7.26
C PHE A 140 -1.66 -0.54 6.80
N PHE A 141 -2.56 0.09 6.05
CA PHE A 141 -3.76 -0.56 5.52
C PHE A 141 -3.76 -0.51 3.98
N PRO A 142 -3.17 -1.51 3.30
CA PRO A 142 -3.18 -1.54 1.85
C PRO A 142 -4.54 -2.01 1.32
N LYS A 143 -5.21 -1.21 0.47
CA LYS A 143 -6.52 -1.62 -0.09
C LYS A 143 -6.43 -2.79 -1.08
N ASN A 144 -5.26 -2.98 -1.71
CA ASN A 144 -5.02 -4.02 -2.71
C ASN A 144 -3.51 -4.22 -2.91
N LYS A 145 -3.13 -5.23 -3.71
CA LYS A 145 -1.74 -5.57 -4.05
C LYS A 145 -0.88 -4.40 -4.55
N ARG A 146 -1.47 -3.50 -5.34
CA ARG A 146 -0.76 -2.31 -5.85
C ARG A 146 -0.50 -1.32 -4.72
N ASN A 147 -1.48 -1.09 -3.85
CA ASN A 147 -1.33 -0.24 -2.67
C ASN A 147 -0.30 -0.85 -1.69
N LEU A 148 -0.33 -2.17 -1.46
CA LEU A 148 0.69 -2.89 -0.66
C LEU A 148 2.10 -2.59 -1.17
N THR A 149 2.33 -2.75 -2.48
CA THR A 149 3.63 -2.48 -3.09
C THR A 149 4.08 -1.03 -2.86
N GLY A 150 3.16 -0.07 -3.03
CA GLY A 150 3.41 1.36 -2.80
C GLY A 150 3.77 1.66 -1.34
N CYS A 151 2.98 1.19 -0.40
CA CYS A 151 3.21 1.35 1.04
C CYS A 151 4.57 0.77 1.44
N LEU A 152 4.86 -0.47 1.04
CA LEU A 152 6.14 -1.12 1.33
C LEU A 152 7.32 -0.35 0.74
N ASN A 153 7.24 0.11 -0.50
CA ASN A 153 8.33 0.90 -1.09
C ASN A 153 8.59 2.21 -0.33
N SER A 154 7.53 2.87 0.15
CA SER A 154 7.64 4.09 0.94
C SER A 154 8.30 3.82 2.29
N LYS A 155 7.85 2.79 3.00
CA LYS A 155 8.42 2.39 4.30
C LYS A 155 9.86 1.91 4.14
N MET A 156 10.15 1.01 3.21
CA MET A 156 11.53 0.57 2.94
C MET A 156 12.49 1.71 2.59
N ARG A 157 12.00 2.77 1.92
CA ARG A 157 12.80 3.97 1.67
C ARG A 157 13.08 4.74 2.96
N THR A 158 12.10 4.80 3.84
CA THR A 158 12.22 5.42 5.16
C THR A 158 13.27 4.71 6.01
N TYR A 159 13.23 3.37 6.06
CA TYR A 159 14.20 2.54 6.78
C TYR A 159 15.41 2.12 5.93
N LYS A 160 15.91 3.00 5.07
CA LYS A 160 17.06 2.70 4.20
C LYS A 160 18.40 2.83 4.95
N ASN A 161 18.47 3.73 5.93
CA ASN A 161 19.72 4.01 6.65
C ASN A 161 19.99 2.93 7.70
N ILE A 162 21.25 2.50 7.82
CA ILE A 162 21.67 1.48 8.80
C ILE A 162 21.37 1.93 10.25
N SER A 163 21.48 3.22 10.53
CA SER A 163 21.11 3.80 11.83
C SER A 163 19.65 3.54 12.22
N MET A 164 18.78 3.25 11.25
CA MET A 164 17.35 2.96 11.45
C MET A 164 17.06 1.45 11.45
N LEU A 165 18.09 0.61 11.29
CA LEU A 165 17.99 -0.85 11.27
C LEU A 165 18.67 -1.48 12.50
N GLN A 166 18.84 -0.69 13.58
CA GLN A 166 19.38 -1.18 14.85
C GLN A 166 18.45 -2.24 15.49
N TYR A 167 17.16 -2.16 15.19
CA TYR A 167 16.14 -3.08 15.68
C TYR A 167 15.38 -3.69 14.50
N PRO A 168 14.83 -4.91 14.65
CA PRO A 168 13.91 -5.46 13.68
C PRO A 168 12.72 -4.53 13.43
N VAL A 169 12.33 -4.39 12.16
CA VAL A 169 11.21 -3.55 11.73
C VAL A 169 10.13 -4.45 11.14
N ILE A 170 8.94 -4.39 11.74
CA ILE A 170 7.75 -5.10 11.30
C ILE A 170 6.86 -4.12 10.55
N PHE A 171 6.70 -4.36 9.26
CA PHE A 171 5.70 -3.69 8.44
C PHE A 171 4.37 -4.43 8.60
N LEU A 172 3.53 -3.95 9.51
CA LEU A 172 2.27 -4.58 9.86
C LEU A 172 1.17 -4.17 8.88
N GLN A 173 0.76 -5.10 8.02
CA GLN A 173 -0.35 -4.89 7.10
C GLN A 173 -1.66 -5.29 7.77
N MET A 174 -2.63 -4.39 7.80
CA MET A 174 -3.88 -4.56 8.57
C MET A 174 -5.09 -4.91 7.71
N ASN A 175 -4.91 -5.18 6.42
CA ASN A 175 -6.03 -5.55 5.56
C ASN A 175 -6.28 -7.07 5.64
N SER A 176 -7.29 -7.47 6.40
CA SER A 176 -7.70 -8.87 6.57
C SER A 176 -8.29 -9.51 5.31
N GLU A 177 -8.66 -8.72 4.30
CA GLU A 177 -9.15 -9.24 3.01
C GLU A 177 -8.00 -9.69 2.10
N MET A 178 -6.76 -9.31 2.41
CA MET A 178 -5.59 -9.67 1.62
C MET A 178 -5.05 -11.02 2.08
N SER A 179 -4.89 -11.97 1.16
CA SER A 179 -4.38 -13.29 1.52
C SER A 179 -2.86 -13.28 1.72
N ASP A 180 -2.37 -14.24 2.50
CA ASP A 180 -0.93 -14.42 2.73
C ASP A 180 -0.20 -14.77 1.43
N GLU A 181 -0.86 -15.50 0.54
CA GLU A 181 -0.36 -15.77 -0.80
C GLU A 181 -0.17 -14.48 -1.60
N GLU A 182 -1.14 -13.55 -1.57
CA GLU A 182 -1.01 -12.27 -2.26
C GLU A 182 0.16 -11.43 -1.72
N VAL A 183 0.36 -11.42 -0.39
CA VAL A 183 1.48 -10.74 0.27
C VAL A 183 2.81 -11.39 -0.16
N CYS A 184 2.91 -12.71 -0.07
CA CYS A 184 4.09 -13.48 -0.45
C CYS A 184 4.46 -13.27 -1.92
N GLU A 185 3.50 -13.38 -2.83
CA GLU A 185 3.71 -13.12 -4.25
C GLU A 185 4.21 -11.69 -4.50
N THR A 186 3.67 -10.72 -3.76
CA THR A 186 4.09 -9.32 -3.86
C THR A 186 5.56 -9.18 -3.49
N LEU A 187 5.96 -9.77 -2.36
CA LEU A 187 7.35 -9.76 -1.89
C LEU A 187 8.30 -10.49 -2.85
N ALA A 188 7.86 -11.63 -3.41
CA ALA A 188 8.61 -12.39 -4.39
C ALA A 188 8.90 -11.58 -5.66
N ARG A 189 7.94 -10.79 -6.14
CA ARG A 189 8.06 -9.96 -7.36
C ARG A 189 8.78 -8.63 -7.15
N LYS A 190 9.03 -8.19 -5.91
CA LYS A 190 9.74 -6.92 -5.65
C LYS A 190 11.18 -6.98 -6.13
N LYS A 191 11.59 -5.97 -6.91
CA LYS A 191 12.98 -5.73 -7.32
C LYS A 191 13.88 -5.45 -6.11
N ASN A 192 13.43 -4.59 -5.20
CA ASN A 192 14.13 -4.30 -3.96
C ASN A 192 13.57 -5.21 -2.87
N LYS A 193 14.41 -6.10 -2.35
CA LYS A 193 14.05 -7.04 -1.29
C LYS A 193 14.09 -6.37 0.08
N LEU A 194 13.33 -6.92 1.01
CA LEU A 194 13.40 -6.53 2.42
C LEU A 194 14.82 -6.81 2.95
N HIS A 195 15.30 -5.94 3.84
CA HIS A 195 16.54 -6.23 4.57
C HIS A 195 16.34 -7.39 5.55
N LYS A 196 17.43 -8.03 6.00
CA LYS A 196 17.40 -9.18 6.92
C LYS A 196 16.56 -8.95 8.18
N TYR A 197 16.50 -7.71 8.65
CA TYR A 197 15.80 -7.31 9.86
C TYR A 197 14.40 -6.70 9.59
N GLN A 198 13.94 -6.74 8.35
CA GLN A 198 12.62 -6.23 7.96
C GLN A 198 11.69 -7.40 7.65
N ARG A 199 10.47 -7.35 8.16
CA ARG A 199 9.43 -8.34 7.90
C ARG A 199 8.12 -7.65 7.55
N VAL A 200 7.31 -8.30 6.74
CA VAL A 200 5.90 -7.93 6.54
C VAL A 200 5.09 -9.00 7.22
N MET A 201 4.10 -8.60 8.02
CA MET A 201 3.23 -9.52 8.74
C MET A 201 1.78 -9.08 8.57
N ASN A 202 0.87 -10.05 8.50
CA ASN A 202 -0.55 -9.82 8.76
C ASN A 202 -0.81 -9.74 10.28
N LEU A 203 -2.05 -9.45 10.67
CA LEU A 203 -2.41 -9.33 12.09
C LEU A 203 -2.27 -10.65 12.87
N GLY A 204 -2.61 -11.79 12.27
CA GLY A 204 -2.50 -13.11 12.91
C GLY A 204 -1.04 -13.47 13.21
N GLU A 205 -0.19 -13.44 12.20
CA GLU A 205 1.27 -13.67 12.31
C GLU A 205 1.91 -12.72 13.33
N PHE A 206 1.45 -11.47 13.38
CA PHE A 206 1.95 -10.49 14.33
C PHE A 206 1.56 -10.81 15.77
N LYS A 207 0.34 -11.31 16.00
CA LYS A 207 -0.09 -11.72 17.34
C LYS A 207 0.71 -12.92 17.84
N GLU A 208 0.87 -13.94 17.00
CA GLU A 208 1.72 -15.10 17.30
C GLU A 208 3.15 -14.65 17.64
N PHE A 209 3.73 -13.77 16.81
CA PHE A 209 5.04 -13.19 17.07
C PHE A 209 5.12 -12.48 18.44
N CYS A 210 4.10 -11.72 18.83
CA CYS A 210 4.09 -11.01 20.11
C CYS A 210 3.96 -11.98 21.29
N GLU A 211 3.13 -13.00 21.17
CA GLU A 211 2.91 -14.03 22.19
C GLU A 211 4.15 -14.89 22.42
N GLU A 212 4.86 -15.28 21.36
CA GLU A 212 6.15 -15.98 21.45
C GLU A 212 7.19 -15.16 22.22
N ARG A 213 7.24 -13.85 21.98
CA ARG A 213 8.17 -12.93 22.63
C ARG A 213 7.85 -12.71 24.10
N ASN A 214 6.57 -12.80 24.48
CA ASN A 214 6.13 -12.67 25.87
C ASN A 214 6.28 -13.99 26.65
N SER A 215 6.00 -15.14 26.03
CA SER A 215 5.97 -16.44 26.72
C SER A 215 7.33 -16.91 27.24
N GLN A 216 8.43 -16.47 26.62
CA GLN A 216 9.79 -16.75 27.10
C GLN A 216 10.15 -16.03 28.42
N HIS A 217 9.33 -15.07 28.88
CA HIS A 217 9.45 -14.41 30.18
C HIS A 217 8.88 -15.26 31.34
N ALA A 218 7.89 -16.12 31.08
CA ALA A 218 7.25 -16.93 32.12
C ALA A 218 8.14 -18.09 32.61
N THR A 219 9.07 -18.56 31.77
CA THR A 219 9.92 -19.73 32.06
C THR A 219 11.19 -19.38 32.84
N LEU A 220 11.55 -18.11 32.98
CA LEU A 220 12.72 -17.65 33.75
C LEU A 220 12.39 -17.25 35.19
N ASN A 221 11.10 -17.22 35.55
CA ASN A 221 10.59 -16.90 36.88
C ASN A 221 10.00 -18.12 37.62
N GLN A 222 10.31 -19.35 37.16
CA GLN A 222 10.07 -20.62 37.87
C GLN A 222 11.41 -21.25 38.24
#